data_AF-A0A924I1N7-F1
#
_entry.id   AF-A0A924I1N7-F1
#
_cell.length_a   1.000
_cell.length_b   1.000
_cell.length_c   1.000
_cell.angle_alpha   90.00
_cell.angle_beta   90.00
_cell.angle_gamma   90.00
#
_symmetry.space_group_name_H-M   'P 1'
#
loop_
_entity.id
_entity.type
_entity.pdbx_description
1 polymer ?
#
loop_
_entity_poly.entity_id
_entity_poly.type
_entity_poly.pdbx_seq_one_letter_code
_entity_poly.pdbx_strand_id
1 'polypeptide(L)'
;GAILTQTEAIALNLERQQVICATGEAIGFEMLSINTGSVPLLPPGVILGDRILSMKPLAQFLDQWQRFESESQLGRKYQSIAIVGAGLGGIEVALNLKARWTEFLEINLFCQGNTIAPTANLSFQRFLAETLDSRKIHVTANAKVTNTTQLTPPENPVKLTYRQALPDGTTPTVITQCFDAVIFVTQASAPAWINRSGLATDDRGFITVAPTLRSIAHPQVFASGDIASIQGNPVPKSGVFAVRQGKVLAQNLSRAALNQPLRHHPSQPKSSPTALTLLNLGNGRAVGSYGNFSMTAPFVQPLLWLLKDSIDRRFIQRLSSVLRENLITG
;
A
#
# COMPACT_ATOMS: atom_id res chain seq x y z
N GLY A 1 13.40 15.70 -26.01
CA GLY A 1 14.03 15.76 -24.67
C GLY A 1 12.99 15.53 -23.59
N ALA A 2 13.43 15.31 -22.36
CA ALA A 2 12.55 15.23 -21.18
C ALA A 2 13.00 16.27 -20.15
N ILE A 3 12.04 16.91 -19.48
CA ILE A 3 12.30 17.85 -18.38
C ILE A 3 11.80 17.18 -17.10
N LEU A 4 12.66 17.13 -16.08
CA LEU A 4 12.29 16.66 -14.75
C LEU A 4 12.00 17.85 -13.84
N THR A 5 10.76 17.96 -13.38
CA THR A 5 10.34 18.96 -12.38
C THR A 5 10.03 18.25 -11.07
N GLN A 6 10.77 18.57 -10.00
CA GLN A 6 10.56 17.98 -8.68
C GLN A 6 9.65 18.88 -7.84
N THR A 7 8.34 18.57 -7.86
CA THR A 7 7.31 19.27 -7.09
C THR A 7 6.13 18.34 -6.81
N GLU A 8 5.27 18.69 -5.86
CA GLU A 8 4.04 17.93 -5.58
C GLU A 8 2.89 18.45 -6.44
N ALA A 9 2.19 17.57 -7.16
CA ALA A 9 0.94 17.90 -7.83
C ALA A 9 -0.22 17.89 -6.83
N ILE A 10 -0.93 19.01 -6.71
CA ILE A 10 -1.97 19.21 -5.68
C ILE A 10 -3.38 19.42 -6.25
N ALA A 11 -3.51 19.70 -7.56
CA ALA A 11 -4.79 19.79 -8.26
C ALA A 11 -4.62 19.69 -9.78
N LEU A 12 -5.74 19.53 -10.49
CA LEU A 12 -5.82 19.69 -11.94
C LEU A 12 -6.84 20.79 -12.27
N ASN A 13 -6.51 21.59 -13.26
CA ASN A 13 -7.47 22.42 -13.97
C ASN A 13 -7.67 21.81 -15.37
N LEU A 14 -8.72 21.01 -15.54
CA LEU A 14 -8.97 20.29 -16.80
C LEU A 14 -9.46 21.21 -17.92
N GLU A 15 -10.13 22.33 -17.59
CA GLU A 15 -10.57 23.33 -18.57
C GLU A 15 -9.38 24.04 -19.22
N ARG A 16 -8.36 24.38 -18.41
CA ARG A 16 -7.13 25.02 -18.87
C ARG A 16 -6.01 24.03 -19.21
N GLN A 17 -6.26 22.73 -19.03
CA GLN A 17 -5.29 21.65 -19.19
C GLN A 17 -3.98 21.91 -18.42
N GLN A 18 -4.09 22.13 -17.11
CA GLN A 18 -2.97 22.42 -16.24
C GLN A 18 -2.90 21.47 -15.04
N VAL A 19 -1.67 21.08 -14.68
CA VAL A 19 -1.36 20.50 -13.37
C VAL A 19 -0.94 21.65 -12.45
N ILE A 20 -1.61 21.76 -11.30
CA ILE A 20 -1.27 22.77 -10.29
C ILE A 20 -0.35 22.13 -9.26
N CYS A 21 0.81 22.74 -9.08
CA CYS A 21 1.86 22.26 -8.19
C CYS A 21 1.85 22.99 -6.84
N ALA A 22 2.36 22.35 -5.79
CA ALA A 22 2.46 22.92 -4.45
C ALA A 22 3.31 24.21 -4.41
N THR A 23 4.21 24.37 -5.38
CA THR A 23 5.02 25.58 -5.58
C THR A 23 4.22 26.77 -6.10
N GLY A 24 2.95 26.58 -6.48
CA GLY A 24 2.12 27.59 -7.14
C GLY A 24 2.28 27.62 -8.67
N GLU A 25 3.22 26.85 -9.22
CA GLU A 25 3.39 26.69 -10.66
C GLU A 25 2.21 25.92 -11.28
N ALA A 26 1.82 26.32 -12.49
CA ALA A 26 0.82 25.63 -13.30
C ALA A 26 1.49 25.08 -14.58
N ILE A 27 1.63 23.76 -14.67
CA ILE A 27 2.26 23.09 -15.81
C ILE A 27 1.17 22.73 -16.82
N GLY A 28 1.20 23.36 -17.99
CA GLY A 28 0.28 23.06 -19.09
C GLY A 28 0.55 21.69 -19.72
N PHE A 29 -0.49 21.03 -20.22
CA PHE A 29 -0.39 19.76 -20.92
C PHE A 29 -1.34 19.69 -22.12
N GLU A 30 -0.93 19.00 -23.19
CA GLU A 30 -1.86 18.57 -24.26
C GLU A 30 -2.37 17.15 -23.99
N MET A 31 -1.50 16.31 -23.43
CA MET A 31 -1.81 14.99 -22.89
C MET A 31 -1.21 14.84 -21.51
N LEU A 32 -1.95 14.22 -20.60
CA LEU A 32 -1.53 13.99 -19.22
C LEU A 32 -1.52 12.50 -18.91
N SER A 33 -0.44 12.02 -18.31
CA SER A 33 -0.35 10.66 -17.77
C SER A 33 -0.20 10.70 -16.25
N ILE A 34 -1.17 10.16 -15.53
CA ILE A 34 -1.20 10.16 -14.06
C ILE A 34 -0.79 8.78 -13.53
N ASN A 35 0.25 8.74 -12.72
CA ASN A 35 0.75 7.55 -12.04
C ASN A 35 1.22 7.87 -10.60
N THR A 36 0.41 8.62 -9.86
CA THR A 36 0.74 9.07 -8.49
C THR A 36 0.59 8.00 -7.42
N GLY A 37 0.23 6.77 -7.80
CA GLY A 37 0.03 5.66 -6.87
C GLY A 37 -1.21 5.81 -5.98
N SER A 38 -1.19 5.11 -4.85
CA SER A 38 -2.25 5.15 -3.82
C SER A 38 -1.73 5.67 -2.50
N VAL A 39 -2.65 6.17 -1.67
CA VAL A 39 -2.43 6.57 -0.28
C VAL A 39 -3.14 5.57 0.66
N PRO A 40 -2.76 5.47 1.94
CA PRO A 40 -3.53 4.71 2.91
C PRO A 40 -4.94 5.28 3.06
N LEU A 41 -5.93 4.41 3.20
CA LEU A 41 -7.24 4.82 3.71
C LEU A 41 -7.14 4.98 5.22
N LEU A 42 -7.12 6.22 5.69
CA LEU A 42 -7.05 6.55 7.11
C LEU A 42 -8.44 6.84 7.68
N PRO A 43 -8.69 6.58 8.97
CA PRO A 43 -9.88 7.07 9.65
C PRO A 43 -9.96 8.61 9.55
N PRO A 44 -11.16 9.20 9.44
CA PRO A 44 -11.32 10.66 9.38
C PRO A 44 -10.64 11.36 10.56
N GLY A 45 -9.91 12.43 10.28
CA GLY A 45 -9.22 13.24 11.30
C GLY A 45 -7.89 12.68 11.79
N VAL A 46 -7.48 11.47 11.36
CA VAL A 46 -6.14 10.95 11.65
C VAL A 46 -5.10 11.74 10.86
N ILE A 47 -4.12 12.30 11.56
CA ILE A 47 -2.99 13.02 11.01
C ILE A 47 -1.73 12.17 11.25
N LEU A 48 -0.99 11.89 10.18
CA LEU A 48 0.30 11.19 10.28
C LEU A 48 1.34 12.10 10.93
N GLY A 49 2.32 11.49 11.59
CA GLY A 49 3.38 12.21 12.32
C GLY A 49 4.54 11.27 12.64
N ASP A 50 5.42 11.69 13.55
CA ASP A 50 6.65 10.95 13.85
C ASP A 50 6.40 9.55 14.44
N ARG A 51 5.26 9.35 15.09
CA ARG A 51 4.87 8.05 15.70
C ARG A 51 3.55 7.50 15.14
N ILE A 52 2.90 8.23 14.26
CA ILE A 52 1.68 7.82 13.56
C ILE A 52 2.06 7.66 12.09
N LEU A 53 2.48 6.45 11.74
CA LEU A 53 3.14 6.13 10.49
C LEU A 53 2.16 5.51 9.49
N SER A 54 2.47 5.59 8.21
CA SER A 54 1.80 4.83 7.16
C SER A 54 2.83 4.09 6.32
N MET A 55 2.55 2.85 5.94
CA MET A 55 3.43 2.06 5.05
C MET A 55 3.56 2.64 3.64
N LYS A 56 2.60 3.45 3.20
CA LYS A 56 2.65 4.15 1.91
C LYS A 56 2.57 5.67 2.14
N PRO A 57 3.41 6.48 1.47
CA PRO A 57 4.53 6.09 0.61
C PRO A 57 5.70 5.44 1.37
N LEU A 58 6.35 4.43 0.76
CA LEU A 58 7.39 3.64 1.43
C LEU A 58 8.63 4.46 1.81
N ALA A 59 9.03 5.43 0.98
CA ALA A 59 10.20 6.27 1.27
C ALA A 59 10.00 7.08 2.57
N GLN A 60 8.84 7.73 2.70
CA GLN A 60 8.48 8.48 3.91
C GLN A 60 8.40 7.56 5.13
N PHE A 61 7.81 6.37 4.99
CA PHE A 61 7.82 5.36 6.05
C PHE A 61 9.24 5.04 6.50
N LEU A 62 10.15 4.76 5.58
CA LEU A 62 11.54 4.39 5.90
C LEU A 62 12.27 5.52 6.63
N ASP A 63 12.12 6.77 6.19
CA ASP A 63 12.74 7.92 6.84
C ASP A 63 12.23 8.10 8.28
N GLN A 64 10.92 8.00 8.49
CA GLN A 64 10.31 8.10 9.81
C GLN A 64 10.71 6.91 10.69
N TRP A 65 10.74 5.72 10.11
CA TRP A 65 11.09 4.48 10.80
C TRP A 65 12.55 4.48 11.27
N GLN A 66 13.47 4.96 10.45
CA GLN A 66 14.88 5.09 10.84
C GLN A 66 15.03 6.02 12.05
N ARG A 67 14.30 7.14 12.09
CA ARG A 67 14.31 8.04 13.26
C ARG A 67 13.78 7.34 14.51
N PHE A 68 12.65 6.64 14.38
CA PHE A 68 12.08 5.86 15.47
C PHE A 68 13.08 4.80 15.99
N GLU A 69 13.79 4.12 15.10
CA GLU A 69 14.80 3.13 15.46
C GLU A 69 16.05 3.74 16.12
N SER A 70 16.55 4.88 15.63
CA SER A 70 17.71 5.56 16.22
C SER A 70 17.47 5.97 17.67
N GLU A 71 16.24 6.38 18.02
CA GLU A 71 15.89 6.67 19.42
C GLU A 71 15.98 5.42 20.32
N SER A 72 15.64 4.23 19.79
CA SER A 72 15.81 2.98 20.55
C SER A 72 17.28 2.70 20.87
N GLN A 73 18.16 2.95 19.89
CA GLN A 73 19.60 2.76 20.04
C GLN A 73 20.20 3.72 21.08
N LEU A 74 19.56 4.88 21.31
CA LEU A 74 19.92 5.85 22.35
C LEU A 74 19.41 5.47 23.75
N GLY A 75 18.95 4.22 23.94
CA GLY A 75 18.56 3.67 25.24
C GLY A 75 17.07 3.76 25.55
N ARG A 76 16.26 4.28 24.62
CA ARG A 76 14.81 4.30 24.76
C ARG A 76 14.22 2.89 24.62
N LYS A 77 13.49 2.44 25.63
CA LYS A 77 12.81 1.14 25.61
C LYS A 77 11.40 1.31 25.05
N TYR A 78 11.14 0.69 23.91
CA TYR A 78 9.79 0.53 23.38
C TYR A 78 9.13 -0.70 23.97
N GLN A 79 7.88 -0.56 24.36
CA GLN A 79 7.08 -1.60 24.97
C GLN A 79 6.02 -2.12 23.99
N SER A 80 5.40 -1.25 23.18
CA SER A 80 4.29 -1.68 22.33
C SER A 80 4.15 -0.89 21.02
N ILE A 81 3.87 -1.60 19.93
CA ILE A 81 3.54 -1.01 18.63
C ILE A 81 2.18 -1.53 18.18
N ALA A 82 1.32 -0.63 17.72
CA ALA A 82 0.07 -0.98 17.06
C ALA A 82 0.22 -0.98 15.54
N ILE A 83 -0.34 -2.00 14.90
CA ILE A 83 -0.41 -2.12 13.44
C ILE A 83 -1.89 -2.14 13.05
N VAL A 84 -2.32 -1.16 12.25
CA VAL A 84 -3.71 -1.02 11.83
C VAL A 84 -3.89 -1.59 10.43
N GLY A 85 -4.50 -2.77 10.34
CA GLY A 85 -4.77 -3.47 9.09
C GLY A 85 -4.21 -4.89 9.06
N ALA A 86 -5.04 -5.89 9.38
CA ALA A 86 -4.66 -7.30 9.37
C ALA A 86 -4.74 -7.97 7.97
N GLY A 87 -4.40 -7.24 6.90
CA GLY A 87 -4.15 -7.84 5.59
C GLY A 87 -2.77 -8.49 5.53
N LEU A 88 -2.43 -9.13 4.40
CA LEU A 88 -1.13 -9.78 4.20
C LEU A 88 0.06 -8.85 4.51
N GLY A 89 -0.01 -7.58 4.08
CA GLY A 89 1.05 -6.60 4.35
C GLY A 89 1.21 -6.26 5.83
N GLY A 90 0.12 -6.09 6.57
CA GLY A 90 0.19 -5.80 8.00
C GLY A 90 0.67 -6.99 8.83
N ILE A 91 0.29 -8.21 8.43
CA ILE A 91 0.82 -9.46 9.01
C ILE A 91 2.33 -9.58 8.76
N GLU A 92 2.77 -9.33 7.53
CA GLU A 92 4.20 -9.38 7.18
C GLU A 92 5.00 -8.34 7.99
N VAL A 93 4.50 -7.10 8.12
CA VAL A 93 5.10 -6.09 8.99
C VAL A 93 5.18 -6.58 10.43
N ALA A 94 4.06 -7.07 10.99
CA ALA A 94 4.01 -7.56 12.38
C ALA A 94 5.06 -8.64 12.66
N LEU A 95 5.19 -9.62 11.76
CA LEU A 95 6.15 -10.71 11.89
C LEU A 95 7.60 -10.24 11.78
N ASN A 96 7.89 -9.33 10.84
CA ASN A 96 9.24 -8.78 10.68
C ASN A 96 9.64 -7.89 11.86
N LEU A 97 8.71 -7.08 12.40
CA LEU A 97 8.96 -6.27 13.60
C LEU A 97 9.23 -7.16 14.82
N LYS A 98 8.40 -8.18 15.03
CA LYS A 98 8.59 -9.13 16.13
C LYS A 98 9.89 -9.92 16.02
N ALA A 99 10.36 -10.21 14.80
CA ALA A 99 11.63 -10.90 14.58
C ALA A 99 12.85 -9.98 14.73
N ARG A 100 12.71 -8.68 14.46
CA ARG A 100 13.80 -7.70 14.56
C ARG A 100 14.08 -7.26 15.99
N TRP A 101 13.04 -7.06 16.79
CA TRP A 101 13.19 -6.57 18.17
C TRP A 101 13.08 -7.66 19.21
N THR A 102 13.55 -7.32 20.43
CA THR A 102 13.59 -8.21 21.59
C THR A 102 12.22 -8.79 21.91
N GLU A 103 12.20 -9.91 22.64
CA GLU A 103 10.98 -10.60 23.06
C GLU A 103 9.97 -9.70 23.79
N PHE A 104 10.46 -8.62 24.44
CA PHE A 104 9.69 -7.66 25.23
C PHE A 104 8.81 -6.70 24.41
N LEU A 105 9.02 -6.56 23.10
CA LEU A 105 8.19 -5.68 22.28
C LEU A 105 6.84 -6.35 21.99
N GLU A 106 5.76 -5.75 22.49
CA GLU A 106 4.39 -6.17 22.19
C GLU A 106 3.96 -5.63 20.83
N ILE A 107 3.48 -6.52 19.96
CA ILE A 107 2.91 -6.13 18.67
C ILE A 107 1.41 -6.37 18.73
N ASN A 108 0.64 -5.32 18.49
CA ASN A 108 -0.83 -5.34 18.52
C ASN A 108 -1.37 -5.11 17.10
N LEU A 109 -1.92 -6.14 16.48
CA LEU A 109 -2.48 -6.11 15.14
C LEU A 109 -4.01 -5.90 15.20
N PHE A 110 -4.47 -4.76 14.70
CA PHE A 110 -5.88 -4.41 14.67
C PHE A 110 -6.52 -4.85 13.34
N CYS A 111 -7.57 -5.66 13.44
CA CYS A 111 -8.40 -6.10 12.32
C CYS A 111 -9.80 -5.51 12.43
N GLN A 112 -10.23 -4.77 11.41
CA GLN A 112 -11.59 -4.24 11.36
C GLN A 112 -12.67 -5.34 11.32
N GLY A 113 -12.37 -6.46 10.65
CA GLY A 113 -13.28 -7.60 10.55
C GLY A 113 -12.95 -8.70 11.56
N ASN A 114 -13.68 -9.80 11.47
CA ASN A 114 -13.46 -10.99 12.30
C ASN A 114 -12.31 -11.89 11.81
N THR A 115 -11.75 -11.61 10.62
CA THR A 115 -10.84 -12.51 9.92
C THR A 115 -9.62 -11.74 9.39
N ILE A 116 -8.42 -12.29 9.63
CA ILE A 116 -7.17 -11.78 9.08
C ILE A 116 -6.95 -12.26 7.65
N ALA A 117 -6.19 -11.51 6.85
CA ALA A 117 -5.89 -11.82 5.46
C ALA A 117 -7.13 -12.30 4.65
N PRO A 118 -8.22 -11.51 4.60
CA PRO A 118 -9.50 -11.97 4.03
C PRO A 118 -9.43 -12.33 2.53
N THR A 119 -8.37 -11.91 1.84
CA THR A 119 -8.11 -12.25 0.42
C THR A 119 -7.37 -13.58 0.25
N ALA A 120 -6.85 -14.18 1.31
CA ALA A 120 -6.18 -15.47 1.27
C ALA A 120 -7.19 -16.62 1.42
N ASN A 121 -6.80 -17.83 1.02
CA ASN A 121 -7.62 -19.01 1.26
C ASN A 121 -7.62 -19.40 2.77
N LEU A 122 -8.61 -20.18 3.19
CA LEU A 122 -8.82 -20.51 4.61
C LEU A 122 -7.65 -21.27 5.26
N SER A 123 -6.97 -22.16 4.53
CA SER A 123 -5.83 -22.90 5.10
C SER A 123 -4.66 -21.96 5.37
N PHE A 124 -4.42 -20.99 4.48
CA PHE A 124 -3.41 -19.96 4.69
C PHE A 124 -3.75 -19.03 5.84
N GLN A 125 -5.01 -18.59 5.96
CA GLN A 125 -5.47 -17.77 7.08
C GLN A 125 -5.26 -18.45 8.44
N ARG A 126 -5.61 -19.74 8.55
CA ARG A 126 -5.38 -20.54 9.77
C ARG A 126 -3.91 -20.61 10.13
N PHE A 127 -3.05 -20.95 9.17
CA PHE A 127 -1.61 -20.98 9.37
C PHE A 127 -1.06 -19.62 9.85
N LEU A 128 -1.51 -18.51 9.24
CA LEU A 128 -1.08 -17.18 9.67
C LEU A 128 -1.56 -16.85 11.08
N ALA A 129 -2.78 -17.22 11.45
CA ALA A 129 -3.30 -17.02 12.80
C ALA A 129 -2.47 -17.79 13.84
N GLU A 130 -2.19 -19.07 13.60
CA GLU A 130 -1.31 -19.89 14.45
C GLU A 130 0.11 -19.32 14.54
N THR A 131 0.62 -18.79 13.41
CA THR A 131 1.94 -18.17 13.39
C THR A 131 1.97 -16.88 14.21
N LEU A 132 0.94 -16.03 14.13
CA LEU A 132 0.84 -14.81 14.92
C LEU A 132 0.77 -15.13 16.42
N ASP A 133 -0.05 -16.11 16.80
CA ASP A 133 -0.20 -16.56 18.18
C ASP A 133 1.10 -17.13 18.76
N SER A 134 1.76 -18.05 18.03
CA SER A 134 3.05 -18.62 18.45
C SER A 134 4.17 -17.57 18.57
N ARG A 135 4.05 -16.44 17.86
CA ARG A 135 4.96 -15.29 17.96
C ARG A 135 4.54 -14.26 19.00
N LYS A 136 3.48 -14.52 19.78
CA LYS A 136 2.92 -13.60 20.79
C LYS A 136 2.58 -12.23 20.19
N ILE A 137 1.97 -12.23 19.01
CA ILE A 137 1.42 -11.04 18.37
C ILE A 137 -0.07 -11.00 18.68
N HIS A 138 -0.51 -9.94 19.38
CA HIS A 138 -1.89 -9.81 19.82
C HIS A 138 -2.77 -9.34 18.67
N VAL A 139 -3.73 -10.16 18.26
CA VAL A 139 -4.69 -9.81 17.21
C VAL A 139 -6.00 -9.34 17.84
N THR A 140 -6.35 -8.08 17.62
CA THR A 140 -7.65 -7.52 18.05
C THR A 140 -8.61 -7.52 16.86
N ALA A 141 -9.51 -8.50 16.82
CA ALA A 141 -10.53 -8.62 15.78
C ALA A 141 -11.75 -7.73 16.04
N ASN A 142 -12.53 -7.48 14.98
CA ASN A 142 -13.71 -6.62 14.97
C ASN A 142 -13.45 -5.21 15.51
N ALA A 143 -12.22 -4.73 15.42
CA ALA A 143 -11.76 -3.47 15.97
C ALA A 143 -11.56 -2.45 14.84
N LYS A 144 -12.52 -1.54 14.68
CA LYS A 144 -12.41 -0.41 13.76
C LYS A 144 -11.72 0.74 14.47
N VAL A 145 -10.46 1.00 14.12
CA VAL A 145 -9.73 2.19 14.58
C VAL A 145 -10.43 3.45 14.07
N THR A 146 -10.70 4.39 14.98
CA THR A 146 -11.45 5.61 14.69
C THR A 146 -10.61 6.87 14.84
N ASN A 147 -9.63 6.87 15.73
CA ASN A 147 -8.80 8.06 15.96
C ASN A 147 -7.42 7.68 16.52
N THR A 148 -6.44 8.55 16.28
CA THR A 148 -5.11 8.51 16.88
C THR A 148 -4.67 9.90 17.29
N THR A 149 -4.09 10.05 18.48
CA THR A 149 -3.56 11.32 18.95
C THR A 149 -2.17 11.11 19.52
N GLN A 150 -1.17 11.78 18.95
CA GLN A 150 0.17 11.80 19.50
C GLN A 150 0.18 12.74 20.71
N LEU A 151 0.58 12.22 21.87
CA LEU A 151 0.73 13.03 23.07
C LEU A 151 2.05 13.82 23.04
N THR A 152 2.13 14.84 23.89
CA THR A 152 3.28 15.73 24.03
C THR A 152 4.45 15.09 24.81
N PRO A 153 5.67 15.68 24.75
CA PRO A 153 6.91 15.09 25.29
C PRO A 153 6.88 14.86 26.80
N PRO A 154 7.76 14.00 27.38
CA PRO A 154 9.01 13.46 26.82
C PRO A 154 8.88 12.11 26.09
N GLU A 155 7.87 11.31 26.43
CA GLU A 155 7.69 9.97 25.85
C GLU A 155 6.76 10.00 24.62
N ASN A 156 5.90 11.00 24.43
CA ASN A 156 5.06 11.12 23.23
C ASN A 156 4.30 9.83 22.79
N PRO A 157 3.68 9.03 23.69
CA PRO A 157 2.95 7.86 23.23
C PRO A 157 1.78 8.27 22.33
N VAL A 158 1.35 7.37 21.47
CA VAL A 158 0.17 7.55 20.63
C VAL A 158 -1.02 6.92 21.32
N LYS A 159 -2.04 7.73 21.63
CA LYS A 159 -3.36 7.24 22.01
C LYS A 159 -4.09 6.76 20.76
N LEU A 160 -4.40 5.47 20.69
CA LEU A 160 -5.21 4.86 19.64
C LEU A 160 -6.60 4.55 20.20
N THR A 161 -7.64 5.02 19.53
CA THR A 161 -9.04 4.75 19.88
C THR A 161 -9.71 3.91 18.79
N TYR A 162 -10.42 2.87 19.19
CA TYR A 162 -11.14 1.98 18.29
C TYR A 162 -12.50 1.60 18.84
N ARG A 163 -13.42 1.25 17.94
CA ARG A 163 -14.71 0.62 18.25
C ARG A 163 -14.59 -0.87 18.01
N GLN A 164 -14.86 -1.66 19.04
CA GLN A 164 -14.82 -3.12 18.96
C GLN A 164 -16.24 -3.69 19.02
N ALA A 165 -16.65 -4.41 17.98
CA ALA A 165 -17.90 -5.16 18.03
C ALA A 165 -17.71 -6.43 18.88
N LEU A 166 -18.65 -6.67 19.79
CA LEU A 166 -18.63 -7.82 20.69
C LEU A 166 -19.31 -9.03 20.03
N PRO A 167 -18.86 -10.28 20.32
CA PRO A 167 -19.40 -11.49 19.70
C PRO A 167 -20.89 -11.74 19.98
N ASP A 168 -21.41 -11.19 21.08
CA ASP A 168 -22.79 -11.33 21.53
C ASP A 168 -23.77 -10.37 20.83
N GLY A 169 -23.28 -9.54 19.89
CA GLY A 169 -24.10 -8.59 19.13
C GLY A 169 -24.51 -7.35 19.93
N THR A 170 -23.95 -7.14 21.12
CA THR A 170 -24.18 -5.94 21.92
C THR A 170 -23.54 -4.69 21.30
N THR A 171 -23.87 -3.52 21.86
CA THR A 171 -23.36 -2.23 21.36
C THR A 171 -21.83 -2.22 21.35
N PRO A 172 -21.18 -1.84 20.23
CA PRO A 172 -19.73 -1.80 20.15
C PRO A 172 -19.11 -0.92 21.24
N THR A 173 -18.10 -1.45 21.93
CA THR A 173 -17.38 -0.73 22.97
C THR A 173 -16.33 0.19 22.34
N VAL A 174 -16.20 1.41 22.86
CA VAL A 174 -15.10 2.31 22.51
C VAL A 174 -13.96 2.08 23.49
N ILE A 175 -12.79 1.75 22.96
CA ILE A 175 -11.59 1.45 23.75
C ILE A 175 -10.47 2.39 23.31
N THR A 176 -9.70 2.89 24.27
CA THR A 176 -8.52 3.72 24.03
C THR A 176 -7.31 3.09 24.71
N GLN A 177 -6.22 2.92 23.97
CA GLN A 177 -4.95 2.34 24.44
C GLN A 177 -3.77 3.21 23.97
N CYS A 178 -2.66 3.16 24.70
CA CYS A 178 -1.43 3.89 24.36
C CYS A 178 -0.41 2.93 23.72
N PHE A 179 0.27 3.39 22.69
CA PHE A 179 1.36 2.67 22.01
C PHE A 179 2.55 3.59 21.78
N ASP A 180 3.76 3.05 21.65
CA ASP A 180 4.96 3.84 21.30
C ASP A 180 4.92 4.36 19.87
N ALA A 181 4.27 3.60 18.98
CA ALA A 181 3.97 3.97 17.60
C ALA A 181 2.72 3.24 17.09
N VAL A 182 2.08 3.84 16.10
CA VAL A 182 0.99 3.26 15.32
C VAL A 182 1.39 3.25 13.86
N ILE A 183 1.30 2.09 13.21
CA ILE A 183 1.61 1.92 11.78
C ILE A 183 0.33 1.54 11.03
N PHE A 184 -0.11 2.42 10.13
CA PHE A 184 -1.23 2.14 9.24
C PHE A 184 -0.76 1.32 8.03
N VAL A 185 -1.37 0.14 7.89
CA VAL A 185 -1.20 -0.80 6.77
C VAL A 185 -2.57 -1.12 6.17
N THR A 186 -3.37 -0.07 5.99
CA THR A 186 -4.76 -0.16 5.56
C THR A 186 -4.89 -0.30 4.04
N GLN A 187 -6.13 -0.46 3.58
CA GLN A 187 -6.42 -0.52 2.15
C GLN A 187 -5.98 0.75 1.43
N ALA A 188 -5.71 0.62 0.13
CA ALA A 188 -5.39 1.74 -0.73
C ALA A 188 -6.63 2.60 -1.04
N SER A 189 -6.44 3.92 -1.03
CA SER A 189 -7.35 4.94 -1.53
C SER A 189 -6.62 5.84 -2.54
N ALA A 190 -7.37 6.56 -3.38
CA ALA A 190 -6.77 7.62 -4.19
C ALA A 190 -6.41 8.86 -3.34
N PRO A 191 -5.38 9.63 -3.74
CA PRO A 191 -5.10 10.94 -3.17
C PRO A 191 -6.30 11.88 -3.25
N ALA A 192 -6.52 12.68 -2.21
CA ALA A 192 -7.73 13.52 -2.10
C ALA A 192 -7.88 14.55 -3.24
N TRP A 193 -6.78 15.00 -3.85
CA TRP A 193 -6.85 15.97 -4.96
C TRP A 193 -7.46 15.38 -6.23
N ILE A 194 -7.40 14.06 -6.41
CA ILE A 194 -7.97 13.37 -7.58
C ILE A 194 -9.49 13.48 -7.54
N ASN A 195 -10.11 13.30 -6.38
CA ASN A 195 -11.55 13.43 -6.22
C ASN A 195 -12.04 14.86 -6.51
N ARG A 196 -11.19 15.87 -6.28
CA ARG A 196 -11.50 17.28 -6.58
C ARG A 196 -11.12 17.71 -7.99
N SER A 197 -10.52 16.83 -8.79
CA SER A 197 -9.97 17.17 -10.10
C SER A 197 -11.00 17.25 -11.23
N GLY A 198 -12.23 16.76 -11.01
CA GLY A 198 -13.26 16.64 -12.06
C GLY A 198 -13.10 15.42 -12.98
N LEU A 199 -12.14 14.53 -12.70
CA LEU A 199 -12.05 13.23 -13.35
C LEU A 199 -13.15 12.28 -12.86
N ALA A 200 -13.63 11.40 -13.73
CA ALA A 200 -14.47 10.27 -13.31
C ALA A 200 -13.66 9.32 -12.42
N THR A 201 -14.20 8.98 -11.26
CA THR A 201 -13.55 8.14 -10.25
C THR A 201 -14.48 7.01 -9.79
N ASP A 202 -13.90 5.93 -9.26
CA ASP A 202 -14.67 4.88 -8.57
C ASP A 202 -14.98 5.27 -7.11
N ASP A 203 -15.70 4.42 -6.38
CA ASP A 203 -16.11 4.68 -4.99
C ASP A 203 -14.95 4.91 -4.01
N ARG A 204 -13.71 4.54 -4.39
CA ARG A 204 -12.48 4.78 -3.62
C ARG A 204 -11.63 5.92 -4.17
N GLY A 205 -12.18 6.68 -5.12
CA GLY A 205 -11.56 7.84 -5.72
C GLY A 205 -10.54 7.54 -6.83
N PHE A 206 -10.36 6.27 -7.23
CA PHE A 206 -9.41 5.93 -8.28
C PHE A 206 -9.94 6.37 -9.64
N ILE A 207 -9.07 6.91 -10.50
CA ILE A 207 -9.45 7.40 -11.83
C ILE A 207 -10.01 6.24 -12.64
N THR A 208 -11.25 6.37 -13.11
CA THR A 208 -11.86 5.36 -13.97
C THR A 208 -11.34 5.51 -15.39
N VAL A 209 -10.76 4.43 -15.90
CA VAL A 209 -10.16 4.38 -17.23
C VAL A 209 -10.78 3.26 -18.06
N ALA A 210 -10.83 3.46 -19.37
CA ALA A 210 -11.11 2.38 -20.31
C ALA A 210 -9.97 1.33 -20.28
N PRO A 211 -10.16 0.14 -20.88
CA PRO A 211 -9.06 -0.82 -21.04
C PRO A 211 -7.84 -0.26 -21.78
N THR A 212 -7.98 0.86 -22.51
CA THR A 212 -6.87 1.58 -23.14
C THR A 212 -6.05 2.44 -22.16
N LEU A 213 -6.39 2.44 -20.86
CA LEU A 213 -5.82 3.28 -19.81
C LEU A 213 -6.08 4.79 -19.97
N ARG A 214 -6.95 5.16 -20.92
CA ARG A 214 -7.46 6.52 -21.10
C ARG A 214 -8.62 6.76 -20.14
N SER A 215 -8.71 7.95 -19.54
CA SER A 215 -9.88 8.37 -18.76
C SER A 215 -11.14 8.25 -19.61
N ILE A 216 -12.22 7.78 -18.98
CA ILE A 216 -13.53 7.68 -19.64
C ILE A 216 -14.21 9.05 -19.80
N ALA A 217 -13.80 10.05 -19.03
CA ALA A 217 -14.38 11.38 -19.04
C ALA A 217 -13.52 12.41 -19.80
N HIS A 218 -12.20 12.21 -19.85
CA HIS A 218 -11.26 13.19 -20.40
C HIS A 218 -10.26 12.54 -21.36
N PRO A 219 -10.46 12.63 -22.69
CA PRO A 219 -9.61 11.93 -23.67
C PRO A 219 -8.13 12.28 -23.64
N GLN A 220 -7.79 13.48 -23.15
CA GLN A 220 -6.40 13.95 -23.00
C GLN A 220 -5.68 13.28 -21.80
N VAL A 221 -6.42 12.64 -20.90
CA VAL A 221 -5.89 12.12 -19.63
C VAL A 221 -5.81 10.60 -19.68
N PHE A 222 -4.65 10.08 -19.32
CA PHE A 222 -4.38 8.66 -19.12
C PHE A 222 -4.00 8.43 -17.66
N ALA A 223 -4.31 7.24 -17.14
CA ALA A 223 -3.90 6.85 -15.80
C ALA A 223 -3.47 5.37 -15.77
N SER A 224 -2.46 5.07 -14.98
CA SER A 224 -1.98 3.69 -14.76
C SER A 224 -1.48 3.51 -13.34
N GLY A 225 -1.17 2.27 -12.96
CA GLY A 225 -0.75 1.92 -11.61
C GLY A 225 -1.92 1.92 -10.62
N ASP A 226 -1.59 2.07 -9.34
CA ASP A 226 -2.58 2.01 -8.27
C ASP A 226 -3.69 3.08 -8.43
N ILE A 227 -3.37 4.22 -9.04
CA ILE A 227 -4.33 5.32 -9.20
C ILE A 227 -5.45 5.02 -10.20
N ALA A 228 -5.28 4.05 -11.10
CA ALA A 228 -6.22 3.74 -12.17
C ALA A 228 -7.16 2.58 -11.83
N SER A 229 -8.45 2.72 -12.16
CA SER A 229 -9.49 1.70 -12.05
C SER A 229 -10.02 1.37 -13.45
N ILE A 230 -9.69 0.18 -13.96
CA ILE A 230 -10.08 -0.21 -15.32
C ILE A 230 -11.55 -0.63 -15.31
N GLN A 231 -12.39 0.08 -16.08
CA GLN A 231 -13.82 -0.19 -16.19
C GLN A 231 -14.07 -1.64 -16.64
N GLY A 232 -14.94 -2.35 -15.90
CA GLY A 232 -15.29 -3.74 -16.18
C GLY A 232 -14.21 -4.79 -15.85
N ASN A 233 -13.02 -4.36 -15.41
CA ASN A 233 -11.92 -5.26 -15.03
C ASN A 233 -11.03 -4.65 -13.93
N PRO A 234 -11.54 -4.49 -12.69
CA PRO A 234 -10.74 -3.94 -11.59
C PRO A 234 -9.60 -4.90 -11.26
N VAL A 235 -8.36 -4.44 -11.45
CA VAL A 235 -7.16 -5.20 -11.06
C VAL A 235 -6.74 -4.82 -9.63
N PRO A 236 -6.12 -5.76 -8.88
CA PRO A 236 -5.55 -5.45 -7.58
C PRO A 236 -4.55 -4.29 -7.66
N LYS A 237 -4.55 -3.43 -6.64
CA LYS A 237 -3.64 -2.29 -6.53
C LYS A 237 -2.27 -2.78 -6.03
N SER A 238 -1.44 -3.26 -6.96
CA SER A 238 -0.13 -3.83 -6.68
C SER A 238 0.91 -3.45 -7.73
N GLY A 239 2.18 -3.45 -7.31
CA GLY A 239 3.31 -3.13 -8.20
C GLY A 239 3.38 -4.03 -9.44
N VAL A 240 3.00 -5.31 -9.33
CA VAL A 240 3.02 -6.25 -10.47
C VAL A 240 2.07 -5.80 -11.58
N PHE A 241 0.87 -5.36 -11.22
CA PHE A 241 -0.11 -4.89 -12.20
C PHE A 241 0.24 -3.49 -12.73
N ALA A 242 0.79 -2.62 -11.89
CA ALA A 242 1.30 -1.31 -12.32
C ALA A 242 2.38 -1.45 -13.41
N VAL A 243 3.34 -2.36 -13.22
CA VAL A 243 4.41 -2.62 -14.20
C VAL A 243 3.85 -3.14 -15.53
N ARG A 244 2.85 -4.01 -15.49
CA ARG A 244 2.20 -4.54 -16.71
C ARG A 244 1.47 -3.44 -17.49
N GLN A 245 0.86 -2.49 -16.79
CA GLN A 245 0.16 -1.37 -17.43
C GLN A 245 1.11 -0.39 -18.13
N GLY A 246 2.34 -0.20 -17.61
CA GLY A 246 3.30 0.77 -18.15
C GLY A 246 3.60 0.61 -19.65
N LYS A 247 3.74 -0.63 -20.14
CA LYS A 247 4.00 -0.87 -21.58
C LYS A 247 2.82 -0.46 -22.46
N VAL A 248 1.59 -0.73 -22.02
CA VAL A 248 0.38 -0.37 -22.75
C VAL A 248 0.18 1.14 -22.73
N LEU A 249 0.42 1.77 -21.58
CA LEU A 249 0.34 3.22 -21.42
C LEU A 249 1.29 3.94 -22.38
N ALA A 250 2.58 3.55 -22.41
CA ALA A 250 3.57 4.16 -23.30
C ALA A 250 3.17 4.05 -24.78
N GLN A 251 2.68 2.87 -25.19
CA GLN A 251 2.17 2.67 -26.55
C GLN A 251 0.96 3.57 -26.85
N ASN A 252 0.03 3.70 -25.90
CA ASN A 252 -1.19 4.47 -26.12
C ASN A 252 -0.95 5.98 -26.09
N LEU A 253 -0.02 6.49 -25.29
CA LEU A 253 0.41 7.89 -25.35
C LEU A 253 1.00 8.23 -26.72
N SER A 254 1.90 7.39 -27.23
CA SER A 254 2.48 7.57 -28.58
C SER A 254 1.41 7.48 -29.68
N ARG A 255 0.47 6.53 -29.57
CA ARG A 255 -0.62 6.38 -30.54
C ARG A 255 -1.59 7.55 -30.49
N ALA A 256 -1.92 8.05 -29.30
CA ALA A 256 -2.74 9.24 -29.12
C ALA A 256 -2.09 10.47 -29.75
N ALA A 257 -0.79 10.70 -29.51
CA ALA A 257 -0.04 11.79 -30.14
C ALA A 257 -0.08 11.75 -31.68
N LEU A 258 -0.10 10.54 -32.25
CA LEU A 258 -0.12 10.31 -33.69
C LEU A 258 -1.54 10.12 -34.25
N ASN A 259 -2.59 10.39 -33.46
CA ASN A 259 -3.99 10.15 -33.82
C ASN A 259 -4.29 8.73 -34.34
N GLN A 260 -3.60 7.72 -33.78
CA GLN A 260 -3.77 6.31 -34.12
C GLN A 260 -4.73 5.61 -33.16
N PRO A 261 -5.40 4.52 -33.60
CA PRO A 261 -6.29 3.73 -32.74
C PRO A 261 -5.55 3.17 -31.52
N LEU A 262 -6.07 3.38 -30.31
CA LEU A 262 -5.46 2.91 -29.07
C LEU A 262 -5.52 1.37 -28.94
N ARG A 263 -4.62 0.81 -28.14
CA ARG A 263 -4.57 -0.63 -27.83
C ARG A 263 -5.20 -0.93 -26.48
N HIS A 264 -5.91 -2.04 -26.39
CA HIS A 264 -6.48 -2.49 -25.14
C HIS A 264 -5.39 -3.12 -24.26
N HIS A 265 -5.41 -2.78 -22.97
CA HIS A 265 -4.76 -3.57 -21.95
C HIS A 265 -5.44 -4.94 -21.89
N PRO A 266 -4.69 -6.05 -21.94
CA PRO A 266 -5.29 -7.37 -21.87
C PRO A 266 -6.18 -7.51 -20.63
N SER A 267 -7.43 -7.93 -20.83
CA SER A 267 -8.31 -8.29 -19.72
C SER A 267 -7.71 -9.51 -19.01
N GLN A 268 -7.68 -9.48 -17.69
CA GLN A 268 -7.36 -10.70 -16.95
C GLN A 268 -8.60 -11.58 -16.90
N PRO A 269 -8.47 -12.91 -17.03
CA PRO A 269 -9.59 -13.80 -16.84
C PRO A 269 -10.20 -13.55 -15.45
N LYS A 270 -11.53 -13.38 -15.37
CA LYS A 270 -12.26 -13.16 -14.12
C LYS A 270 -12.00 -14.25 -13.06
N SER A 271 -11.48 -15.40 -13.48
CA SER A 271 -11.19 -16.60 -12.69
C SER A 271 -9.71 -16.77 -12.28
N SER A 272 -8.83 -15.80 -12.54
CA SER A 272 -7.42 -15.87 -12.11
C SER A 272 -7.01 -14.70 -11.20
N PRO A 273 -7.39 -14.72 -9.91
CA PRO A 273 -6.72 -13.91 -8.90
C PRO A 273 -5.50 -14.64 -8.32
N THR A 274 -5.06 -15.76 -8.91
CA THR A 274 -3.98 -16.59 -8.37
C THR A 274 -2.62 -16.02 -8.75
N ALA A 275 -2.34 -14.79 -8.35
CA ALA A 275 -0.94 -14.37 -8.25
C ALA A 275 -0.31 -15.19 -7.11
N LEU A 276 0.84 -15.80 -7.38
CA LEU A 276 1.64 -16.41 -6.33
C LEU A 276 1.95 -15.34 -5.28
N THR A 277 1.42 -15.55 -4.08
CA THR A 277 1.67 -14.69 -2.92
C THR A 277 2.76 -15.36 -2.10
N LEU A 278 3.85 -14.65 -1.83
CA LEU A 278 4.91 -15.08 -0.92
C LEU A 278 4.97 -14.09 0.24
N LEU A 279 4.79 -14.58 1.47
CA LEU A 279 4.80 -13.78 2.69
C LEU A 279 6.01 -14.16 3.55
N ASN A 280 6.81 -13.18 3.93
CA ASN A 280 7.99 -13.33 4.78
C ASN A 280 7.59 -13.48 6.25
N LEU A 281 8.17 -14.46 6.93
CA LEU A 281 7.95 -14.76 8.36
C LEU A 281 8.94 -14.05 9.31
N GLY A 282 9.81 -13.19 8.77
CA GLY A 282 10.77 -12.37 9.52
C GLY A 282 12.04 -13.10 9.99
N ASN A 283 12.15 -14.41 9.76
CA ASN A 283 13.24 -15.26 10.27
C ASN A 283 13.95 -16.06 9.16
N GLY A 284 14.11 -15.45 7.97
CA GLY A 284 14.72 -16.13 6.81
C GLY A 284 13.84 -17.25 6.22
N ARG A 285 12.53 -17.20 6.49
CA ARG A 285 11.54 -18.16 5.99
C ARG A 285 10.37 -17.41 5.37
N ALA A 286 9.73 -18.03 4.39
CA ALA A 286 8.53 -17.49 3.76
C ALA A 286 7.49 -18.59 3.55
N VAL A 287 6.24 -18.19 3.38
CA VAL A 287 5.14 -19.09 3.05
C VAL A 287 4.40 -18.59 1.82
N GLY A 288 3.82 -19.53 1.08
CA GLY A 288 3.22 -19.27 -0.21
C GLY A 288 1.72 -19.54 -0.22
N SER A 289 0.99 -18.79 -1.05
CA SER A 289 -0.39 -19.11 -1.41
C SER A 289 -0.58 -18.91 -2.91
N TYR A 290 -1.24 -19.87 -3.56
CA TYR A 290 -1.60 -19.83 -4.98
C TYR A 290 -3.00 -20.41 -5.17
N GLY A 291 -3.98 -19.54 -5.34
CA GLY A 291 -5.39 -19.95 -5.37
C GLY A 291 -5.79 -20.68 -4.09
N ASN A 292 -6.29 -21.90 -4.26
CA ASN A 292 -6.74 -22.75 -3.15
C ASN A 292 -5.59 -23.51 -2.47
N PHE A 293 -4.36 -23.42 -2.99
CA PHE A 293 -3.21 -24.11 -2.45
C PHE A 293 -2.38 -23.20 -1.55
N SER A 294 -1.90 -23.77 -0.45
CA SER A 294 -1.05 -23.12 0.54
C SER A 294 0.24 -23.91 0.71
N MET A 295 1.38 -23.22 0.66
CA MET A 295 2.71 -23.77 0.82
C MET A 295 3.29 -23.31 2.15
N THR A 296 2.97 -24.06 3.22
CA THR A 296 3.27 -23.68 4.60
C THR A 296 4.20 -24.67 5.31
N ALA A 297 4.50 -25.83 4.69
CA ALA A 297 5.28 -26.88 5.32
C ALA A 297 6.71 -26.41 5.69
N PRO A 298 7.23 -26.69 6.91
CA PRO A 298 8.50 -26.14 7.39
C PRO A 298 9.69 -26.34 6.45
N PHE A 299 9.77 -27.49 5.77
CA PHE A 299 10.87 -27.82 4.86
C PHE A 299 10.86 -27.01 3.55
N VAL A 300 9.70 -26.48 3.12
CA VAL A 300 9.64 -25.61 1.91
C VAL A 300 9.91 -24.14 2.22
N GLN A 301 9.74 -23.72 3.48
CA GLN A 301 9.79 -22.29 3.83
C GLN A 301 11.13 -21.59 3.53
N PRO A 302 12.31 -22.22 3.74
CA PRO A 302 13.58 -21.60 3.38
C PRO A 302 13.72 -21.42 1.86
N LEU A 303 13.25 -22.39 1.06
CA LEU A 303 13.29 -22.31 -0.40
C LEU A 303 12.36 -21.20 -0.92
N LEU A 304 11.17 -21.08 -0.34
CA LEU A 304 10.24 -19.99 -0.67
C LEU A 304 10.83 -18.62 -0.32
N TRP A 305 11.61 -18.52 0.75
CA TRP A 305 12.30 -17.29 1.11
C TRP A 305 13.37 -16.93 0.07
N LEU A 306 14.21 -17.89 -0.33
CA LEU A 306 15.21 -17.68 -1.40
C LEU A 306 14.56 -17.28 -2.73
N LEU A 307 13.43 -17.90 -3.06
CA LEU A 307 12.65 -17.54 -4.24
C LEU A 307 12.15 -16.09 -4.16
N LYS A 308 11.54 -15.71 -3.02
CA LYS A 308 11.05 -14.34 -2.80
C LYS A 308 12.18 -13.31 -2.89
N ASP A 309 13.29 -13.53 -2.17
CA ASP A 309 14.45 -12.64 -2.18
C ASP A 309 15.04 -12.50 -3.59
N SER A 310 15.12 -13.60 -4.34
CA SER A 310 15.58 -13.59 -5.73
C SER A 310 14.66 -12.81 -6.66
N ILE A 311 13.34 -12.94 -6.51
CA ILE A 311 12.35 -12.18 -7.30
C ILE A 311 12.46 -10.69 -6.99
N ASP A 312 12.49 -10.34 -5.70
CA ASP A 312 12.52 -8.96 -5.22
C ASP A 312 13.84 -8.27 -5.66
N ARG A 313 14.99 -8.91 -5.49
CA ARG A 313 16.30 -8.37 -5.95
C ARG A 313 16.36 -8.20 -7.46
N ARG A 314 15.91 -9.18 -8.24
CA ARG A 314 15.87 -9.09 -9.71
C ARG A 314 15.00 -7.94 -10.18
N PHE A 315 13.89 -7.69 -9.51
CA PHE A 315 13.03 -6.54 -9.79
C PHE A 315 13.76 -5.21 -9.57
N ILE A 316 14.43 -5.04 -8.42
CA ILE A 316 15.22 -3.83 -8.11
C ILE A 316 16.40 -3.65 -9.07
N GLN A 317 17.10 -4.72 -9.42
CA GLN A 317 18.20 -4.69 -10.40
C GLN A 317 17.72 -4.21 -11.77
N ARG A 318 16.56 -4.70 -12.24
CA ARG A 318 15.99 -4.29 -13.52
C ARG A 318 15.54 -2.82 -13.53
N LEU A 319 14.96 -2.32 -12.43
CA LEU A 319 14.59 -0.91 -12.34
C LEU A 319 15.83 -0.01 -12.30
N SER A 320 16.84 -0.39 -11.53
CA SER A 320 18.07 0.39 -11.43
C SER A 320 18.88 0.38 -12.72
N SER A 321 18.88 -0.72 -13.49
CA SER A 321 19.51 -0.75 -14.83
C SER A 321 18.81 0.16 -15.83
N VAL A 322 17.47 0.15 -15.87
CA VAL A 322 16.67 1.04 -16.74
C VAL A 322 16.89 2.52 -16.37
N LEU A 323 16.97 2.85 -15.08
CA LEU A 323 17.28 4.22 -14.64
C LEU A 323 18.70 4.63 -15.03
N ARG A 324 19.68 3.74 -14.94
CA ARG A 324 21.07 4.01 -15.36
C ARG A 324 21.21 4.18 -16.87
N GLU A 325 20.59 3.32 -17.68
CA GLU A 325 20.64 3.43 -19.15
C GLU A 325 20.00 4.73 -19.64
N ASN A 326 18.88 5.16 -19.05
CA ASN A 326 18.21 6.41 -19.41
C ASN A 326 18.94 7.67 -18.89
N LEU A 327 19.77 7.57 -17.85
CA LEU A 327 20.63 8.66 -17.37
C LEU A 327 21.94 8.79 -18.17
N ILE A 328 22.39 7.72 -18.82
CA ILE A 328 23.61 7.72 -19.65
C ILE A 328 23.30 8.10 -21.11
N THR A 329 22.04 7.99 -21.54
CA THR A 329 21.59 8.30 -22.92
C THR A 329 20.73 9.57 -23.03
N GLY A 330 20.62 10.36 -21.95
CA GLY A 330 19.83 11.59 -21.87
C GLY A 330 20.66 12.86 -21.85
#